data_AF-A0ABD2IYJ5-F1
#
_entry.id   AF-A0ABD2IYJ5-F1
#
_cell.length_a   1.000
_cell.length_b   1.000
_cell.length_c   1.000
_cell.angle_alpha   90.00
_cell.angle_beta   90.00
_cell.angle_gamma   90.00
#
_symmetry.space_group_name_H-M   'P 1'
#
loop_
_entity.id
_entity.type
_entity.pdbx_description
1 polymer ?
#
loop_
_entity_poly.entity_id
_entity_poly.type
_entity_poly.pdbx_seq_one_letter_code
_entity_poly.pdbx_strand_id
1 'polypeptide(L)'
;MCRIPSVALQLAFFRLHGSHALAYETGSLRRFADGRTDTVRLPTMASKQFVEAVAKMPAKTTMSIGTIVDGMMEEAIVGHKRYTGEVMNGMGMDRHLLGLRLLAAEHGVPLPELLRSDIYQRLLHFRLSTSQLPSAHVLPMGFGPSAPDCYGVCYNPQENHIFFTITAFNDCAETSAERFANALERALLDMRDLVDWAGRLKGRAKL
;
A
#
# COMPACT_ATOMS: atom_id res chain seq x y z
N MET A 1 9.13 -10.38 -4.59
CA MET A 1 7.77 -10.06 -4.10
C MET A 1 7.20 -8.96 -4.98
N CYS A 2 6.04 -9.19 -5.60
CA CYS A 2 5.38 -8.23 -6.49
C CYS A 2 4.82 -7.05 -5.68
N ARG A 3 5.10 -5.81 -6.11
CA ARG A 3 4.68 -4.57 -5.42
C ARG A 3 3.60 -3.78 -6.16
N ILE A 4 3.13 -4.32 -7.30
CA ILE A 4 2.03 -3.76 -8.10
C ILE A 4 0.75 -3.61 -7.26
N PRO A 5 0.31 -4.61 -6.46
CA PRO A 5 -0.92 -4.49 -5.67
C PRO A 5 -0.91 -3.30 -4.70
N SER A 6 0.20 -3.07 -3.98
CA SER A 6 0.29 -1.99 -3.00
C SER A 6 0.16 -0.60 -3.65
N VAL A 7 0.72 -0.41 -4.85
CA VAL A 7 0.59 0.84 -5.61
C VAL A 7 -0.83 0.99 -6.18
N ALA A 8 -1.44 -0.09 -6.66
CA ALA A 8 -2.84 -0.10 -7.13
C ALA A 8 -3.83 0.27 -6.02
N LEU A 9 -3.60 -0.21 -4.79
CA LEU A 9 -4.41 0.13 -3.62
C LEU A 9 -4.37 1.62 -3.29
N GLN A 10 -3.21 2.27 -3.44
CA GLN A 10 -3.09 3.73 -3.27
C GLN A 10 -3.89 4.49 -4.33
N LEU A 11 -3.82 4.05 -5.59
CA LEU A 11 -4.60 4.65 -6.67
C LEU A 11 -6.10 4.49 -6.47
N ALA A 12 -6.54 3.28 -6.09
CA ALA A 12 -7.93 2.97 -5.79
C ALA A 12 -8.49 3.86 -4.67
N PHE A 13 -7.73 3.97 -3.57
CA PHE A 13 -8.10 4.82 -2.44
C PHE A 13 -8.20 6.29 -2.84
N PHE A 14 -7.19 6.81 -3.53
CA PHE A 14 -7.17 8.22 -3.95
C PHE A 14 -8.35 8.58 -4.85
N ARG A 15 -8.73 7.68 -5.77
CA ARG A 15 -9.89 7.89 -6.65
C ARG A 15 -11.22 7.91 -5.90
N LEU A 16 -11.36 7.09 -4.87
CA LEU A 16 -12.60 7.02 -4.09
C LEU A 16 -12.75 8.16 -3.08
N HIS A 17 -11.63 8.58 -2.48
CA HIS A 17 -11.65 9.48 -1.32
C HIS A 17 -11.09 10.87 -1.62
N GLY A 18 -10.45 11.08 -2.77
CA GLY A 18 -9.85 12.37 -3.15
C GLY A 18 -8.59 12.75 -2.34
N SER A 19 -8.08 11.85 -1.50
CA SER A 19 -6.91 12.06 -0.65
C SER A 19 -6.08 10.78 -0.54
N HIS A 20 -4.81 10.91 -0.17
CA HIS A 20 -3.94 9.75 0.12
C HIS A 20 -4.29 9.11 1.46
N ALA A 21 -4.24 7.77 1.53
CA ALA A 21 -4.31 7.03 2.78
C ALA A 21 -2.92 6.74 3.31
N LEU A 22 -2.69 6.96 4.60
CA LEU A 22 -1.61 6.26 5.28
C LEU A 22 -1.95 4.77 5.31
N ALA A 23 -1.07 3.98 4.71
CA ALA A 23 -1.20 2.55 4.61
C ALA A 23 -0.14 1.81 5.42
N TYR A 24 -0.60 0.79 6.13
CA TYR A 24 0.20 -0.22 6.77
C TYR A 24 0.32 -1.41 5.83
N GLU A 25 1.54 -1.89 5.56
CA GLU A 25 1.80 -3.20 4.94
C GLU A 25 2.75 -4.00 5.84
N THR A 26 2.48 -5.28 6.04
CA THR A 26 3.30 -6.15 6.89
C THR A 26 4.71 -6.35 6.30
N GLY A 27 5.75 -5.88 7.00
CA GLY A 27 7.15 -6.21 6.71
C GLY A 27 7.66 -7.32 7.63
N SER A 28 8.05 -8.47 7.10
CA SER A 28 8.57 -9.58 7.93
C SER A 28 9.98 -9.30 8.45
N LEU A 29 10.17 -9.46 9.76
CA LEU A 29 11.47 -9.34 10.44
C LEU A 29 12.10 -10.70 10.76
N ARG A 30 11.63 -11.80 10.16
CA ARG A 30 12.10 -13.17 10.45
C ARG A 30 13.60 -13.45 10.15
N ARG A 31 14.34 -12.44 9.68
CA ARG A 31 15.82 -12.46 9.56
C ARG A 31 16.51 -12.30 10.92
N PHE A 32 15.81 -11.74 11.90
CA PHE A 32 16.32 -11.51 13.24
C PHE A 32 15.74 -12.54 14.22
N ALA A 33 16.47 -12.83 15.30
CA ALA A 33 15.96 -13.66 16.40
C ALA A 33 14.67 -13.07 16.96
N ASP A 34 13.67 -13.92 17.20
CA ASP A 34 12.31 -13.55 17.64
C ASP A 34 11.58 -12.53 16.73
N GLY A 35 12.10 -12.34 15.52
CA GLY A 35 11.61 -11.37 14.55
C GLY A 35 10.17 -11.66 14.12
N ARG A 36 9.27 -10.73 14.44
CA ARG A 36 7.88 -10.73 13.99
C ARG A 36 7.72 -9.85 12.76
N THR A 37 7.25 -8.62 12.95
CA THR A 37 6.93 -7.71 11.86
C THR A 37 7.31 -6.28 12.21
N ASP A 38 7.62 -5.52 11.17
CA ASP A 38 7.63 -4.07 11.16
C ASP A 38 6.65 -3.57 10.08
N THR A 39 6.56 -2.26 9.89
CA THR A 39 5.60 -1.60 9.02
C THR A 39 6.29 -1.11 7.76
N VAL A 40 5.83 -1.59 6.62
CA VAL A 40 6.11 -0.95 5.33
C VAL A 40 5.01 0.09 5.12
N ARG A 41 5.40 1.34 4.89
CA ARG A 41 4.50 2.49 4.77
C ARG A 41 4.32 2.90 3.33
N LEU A 42 3.07 3.22 2.99
CA LEU A 42 2.68 3.94 1.78
C LEU A 42 1.73 5.09 2.14
N PRO A 43 1.64 6.14 1.29
CA PRO A 43 2.42 6.35 0.08
C PRO A 43 3.87 6.78 0.37
N THR A 44 4.80 6.38 -0.49
CA THR A 44 6.08 7.08 -0.69
C THR A 44 5.85 8.29 -1.60
N MET A 45 6.81 9.23 -1.65
CA MET A 45 6.73 10.39 -2.57
C MET A 45 6.55 9.97 -4.03
N ALA A 46 7.26 8.95 -4.50
CA ALA A 46 7.12 8.42 -5.86
C ALA A 46 5.72 7.85 -6.10
N SER A 47 5.18 7.04 -5.17
CA SER A 47 3.82 6.51 -5.32
C SER A 47 2.74 7.60 -5.27
N LYS A 48 2.95 8.64 -4.46
CA LYS A 48 2.07 9.82 -4.41
C LYS A 48 2.05 10.53 -5.76
N GLN A 49 3.22 10.81 -6.33
CA GLN A 49 3.34 11.49 -7.62
C GLN A 49 2.71 10.67 -8.74
N PHE A 50 2.94 9.35 -8.77
CA PHE A 50 2.30 8.45 -9.73
C PHE A 50 0.77 8.48 -9.60
N VAL A 51 0.23 8.31 -8.39
CA VAL A 51 -1.22 8.31 -8.16
C VAL A 51 -1.86 9.62 -8.57
N GLU A 52 -1.25 10.75 -8.23
CA GLU A 52 -1.74 12.07 -8.61
C GLU A 52 -1.66 12.31 -10.13
N ALA A 53 -0.62 11.79 -10.79
CA ALA A 53 -0.50 11.86 -12.25
C ALA A 53 -1.61 11.06 -12.93
N VAL A 54 -1.83 9.81 -12.53
CA VAL A 54 -2.90 8.95 -13.09
C VAL A 54 -4.27 9.55 -12.84
N ALA A 55 -4.53 10.08 -11.66
CA ALA A 55 -5.82 10.70 -11.33
C ALA A 55 -6.14 11.95 -12.16
N LYS A 56 -5.12 12.61 -12.73
CA LYS A 56 -5.26 13.80 -13.58
C LYS A 56 -5.20 13.47 -15.08
N MET A 57 -5.04 12.20 -15.46
CA MET A 57 -4.93 11.84 -16.87
C MET A 57 -6.25 12.14 -17.62
N PRO A 58 -6.19 12.77 -18.80
CA PRO A 58 -7.37 13.00 -19.61
C PRO A 58 -7.90 11.68 -20.18
N ALA A 59 -9.22 11.60 -20.38
CA ALA A 59 -9.89 10.44 -20.97
C ALA A 59 -9.33 10.02 -22.34
N LYS A 60 -8.79 10.97 -23.11
CA LYS A 60 -8.03 10.72 -24.35
C LYS A 60 -6.54 10.85 -24.05
N THR A 61 -5.94 9.80 -23.51
CA THR A 61 -4.51 9.73 -23.25
C THR A 61 -3.75 9.41 -24.54
N THR A 62 -2.67 10.16 -24.83
CA THR A 62 -1.75 9.85 -25.94
C THR A 62 -0.68 8.87 -25.49
N MET A 63 -0.08 8.15 -26.43
CA MET A 63 1.03 7.21 -26.15
C MET A 63 2.17 7.87 -25.37
N SER A 64 2.51 9.13 -25.68
CA SER A 64 3.57 9.87 -24.99
C SER A 64 3.25 10.15 -23.51
N ILE A 65 2.00 10.52 -23.19
CA ILE A 65 1.58 10.72 -21.80
C ILE A 65 1.57 9.39 -21.06
N GLY A 66 1.08 8.33 -21.71
CA GLY A 66 1.09 6.97 -21.17
C GLY A 66 2.50 6.52 -20.78
N THR A 67 3.49 6.69 -21.66
CA THR A 67 4.90 6.32 -21.37
C THR A 67 5.50 7.10 -20.19
N ILE A 68 5.19 8.38 -20.04
CA ILE A 68 5.70 9.18 -18.91
C ILE A 68 5.12 8.66 -17.59
N VAL A 69 3.80 8.45 -17.55
CA VAL A 69 3.12 7.97 -16.35
C VAL A 69 3.52 6.53 -16.02
N ASP A 70 3.80 5.71 -17.02
CA ASP A 70 4.37 4.37 -16.87
C ASP A 70 5.77 4.39 -16.20
N GLY A 71 6.62 5.36 -16.55
CA GLY A 71 7.89 5.60 -15.86
C GLY A 71 7.72 5.97 -14.39
N MET A 72 6.73 6.81 -14.06
CA MET A 72 6.38 7.15 -12.67
C MET A 72 5.86 5.93 -11.89
N MET A 73 5.09 5.07 -12.56
CA MET A 73 4.62 3.80 -12.00
C MET A 73 5.80 2.89 -11.64
N GLU A 74 6.77 2.78 -12.54
CA GLU A 74 7.97 1.98 -12.31
C GLU A 74 8.78 2.53 -11.13
N GLU A 75 8.98 3.85 -11.05
CA GLU A 75 9.65 4.48 -9.92
C GLU A 75 8.92 4.21 -8.60
N ALA A 76 7.58 4.32 -8.59
CA ALA A 76 6.76 4.02 -7.42
C ALA A 76 6.92 2.56 -6.95
N ILE A 77 6.88 1.60 -7.88
CA ILE A 77 7.04 0.16 -7.62
C ILE A 77 8.45 -0.15 -7.10
N VAL A 78 9.48 0.41 -7.74
CA VAL A 78 10.89 0.21 -7.34
C VAL A 78 11.16 0.84 -5.98
N GLY A 79 10.65 2.05 -5.75
CA GLY A 79 10.74 2.74 -4.46
C GLY A 79 10.09 1.94 -3.33
N HIS A 80 8.88 1.43 -3.56
CA HIS A 80 8.18 0.58 -2.57
C HIS A 80 8.92 -0.73 -2.31
N LYS A 81 9.47 -1.37 -3.36
CA LYS A 81 10.30 -2.57 -3.23
C LYS A 81 11.56 -2.31 -2.41
N ARG A 82 12.23 -1.19 -2.67
CA ARG A 82 13.42 -0.75 -1.91
C ARG A 82 13.08 -0.53 -0.44
N TYR A 83 12.06 0.27 -0.15
CA TYR A 83 11.63 0.53 1.23
C TYR A 83 11.21 -0.74 1.96
N THR A 84 10.50 -1.65 1.29
CA THR A 84 10.20 -2.95 1.90
C THR A 84 11.46 -3.73 2.25
N GLY A 85 12.48 -3.69 1.38
CA GLY A 85 13.77 -4.33 1.64
C GLY A 85 14.48 -3.72 2.84
N GLU A 86 14.45 -2.40 2.99
CA GLU A 86 14.99 -1.68 4.16
C GLU A 86 14.26 -2.13 5.45
N VAL A 87 12.93 -2.13 5.44
CA VAL A 87 12.10 -2.57 6.59
C VAL A 87 12.38 -4.04 6.96
N MET A 88 12.47 -4.94 5.98
CA MET A 88 12.78 -6.36 6.24
C MET A 88 14.21 -6.59 6.75
N ASN A 89 15.09 -5.59 6.62
CA ASN A 89 16.43 -5.55 7.20
C ASN A 89 16.47 -4.75 8.52
N GLY A 90 15.33 -4.52 9.17
CA GLY A 90 15.27 -3.85 10.48
C GLY A 90 15.47 -2.33 10.42
N MET A 91 15.41 -1.72 9.23
CA MET A 91 15.54 -0.27 9.05
C MET A 91 14.19 0.45 9.03
N GLY A 92 13.12 -0.22 9.46
CA GLY A 92 11.80 0.38 9.61
C GLY A 92 11.73 1.31 10.83
N MET A 93 10.88 2.33 10.74
CA MET A 93 10.75 3.33 11.81
C MET A 93 9.73 2.92 12.89
N ASP A 94 8.68 2.20 12.53
CA ASP A 94 7.50 2.04 13.38
C ASP A 94 7.79 1.28 14.69
N ARG A 95 8.48 0.15 14.60
CA ARG A 95 8.84 -0.61 15.82
C ARG A 95 9.89 0.11 16.66
N HIS A 96 10.78 0.87 16.03
CA HIS A 96 11.74 1.71 16.74
C HIS A 96 11.01 2.82 17.53
N LEU A 97 10.13 3.59 16.90
CA LEU A 97 9.35 4.64 17.58
C LEU A 97 8.43 4.08 18.66
N LEU A 98 7.84 2.90 18.45
CA LEU A 98 7.11 2.18 19.48
C LEU A 98 8.01 1.83 20.67
N GLY A 99 9.22 1.31 20.43
CA GLY A 99 10.20 1.00 21.46
C GLY A 99 10.54 2.22 22.32
N LEU A 100 10.81 3.38 21.70
CA LEU A 100 11.08 4.63 22.43
C LEU A 100 9.88 5.06 23.29
N ARG A 101 8.65 4.89 22.80
CA ARG A 101 7.44 5.19 23.56
C ARG A 101 7.28 4.28 24.78
N LEU A 102 7.52 2.98 24.61
CA LEU A 102 7.42 2.00 25.69
C LEU A 102 8.50 2.20 26.75
N LEU A 103 9.75 2.45 26.34
CA LEU A 103 10.86 2.76 27.24
C LEU A 103 10.60 4.01 28.07
N ALA A 104 10.04 5.07 27.46
CA ALA A 104 9.69 6.27 28.20
C ALA A 104 8.66 5.98 29.31
N ALA A 105 7.66 5.15 29.01
CA ALA A 105 6.64 4.73 29.97
C ALA A 105 7.24 3.85 31.08
N GLU A 106 8.10 2.89 30.74
CA GLU A 106 8.77 1.99 31.68
C GLU A 106 9.64 2.76 32.70
N HIS A 107 10.37 3.76 32.22
CA HIS A 107 11.24 4.58 33.07
C HIS A 107 10.55 5.78 33.71
N GLY A 108 9.25 6.00 33.45
CA GLY A 108 8.51 7.15 33.98
C GLY A 108 9.05 8.51 33.50
N VAL A 109 9.72 8.55 32.34
CA VAL A 109 10.25 9.79 31.76
C VAL A 109 9.27 10.39 30.75
N PRO A 110 9.26 11.72 30.57
CA PRO A 110 8.40 12.35 29.58
C PRO A 110 8.68 11.82 28.17
N LEU A 111 7.62 11.64 27.37
CA LEU A 111 7.78 11.31 25.96
C LEU A 111 8.56 12.41 25.22
N PRO A 112 9.49 12.05 24.31
CA PRO A 112 10.08 13.00 23.38
C PRO A 112 9.00 13.83 22.67
N GLU A 113 9.27 15.10 22.40
CA GLU A 113 8.33 16.03 21.78
C GLU A 113 7.69 15.47 20.51
N LEU A 114 8.50 14.83 19.65
CA LEU A 114 8.03 14.17 18.44
C LEU A 114 6.90 13.17 18.71
N LEU A 115 7.03 12.32 19.74
CA LEU A 115 6.06 11.27 20.07
C LEU A 115 4.79 11.80 20.74
N ARG A 116 4.80 13.06 21.19
CA ARG A 116 3.62 13.78 21.70
C ARG A 116 2.89 14.58 20.63
N SER A 117 3.54 14.83 19.49
CA SER A 117 2.99 15.68 18.44
C SER A 117 1.74 15.10 17.75
N ASP A 118 0.88 15.99 17.26
CA ASP A 118 -0.28 15.62 16.43
C ASP A 118 0.11 14.93 15.13
N ILE A 119 1.32 15.19 14.63
CA ILE A 119 1.86 14.53 13.44
C ILE A 119 2.09 13.05 13.74
N TYR A 120 2.69 12.73 14.90
CA TYR A 120 2.89 11.33 15.30
C TYR A 120 1.56 10.61 15.55
N GLN A 121 0.58 11.25 16.18
CA GLN A 121 -0.74 10.63 16.37
C GLN A 121 -1.40 10.33 15.02
N ARG A 122 -1.36 11.26 14.05
CA ARG A 122 -1.86 11.03 12.69
C ARG A 122 -1.09 9.92 11.98
N LEU A 123 0.23 9.82 12.20
CA LEU A 123 1.09 8.79 11.59
C LEU A 123 0.71 7.36 12.01
N LEU A 124 0.10 7.20 13.19
CA LEU A 124 -0.37 5.92 13.72
C LEU A 124 -1.79 5.54 13.24
N HIS A 125 -2.52 6.47 12.61
CA HIS A 125 -3.86 6.21 12.09
C HIS A 125 -3.82 5.76 10.63
N PHE A 126 -3.91 4.45 10.41
CA PHE A 126 -3.91 3.86 9.07
C PHE A 126 -5.34 3.72 8.54
N ARG A 127 -5.61 4.29 7.36
CA ARG A 127 -6.88 4.13 6.63
C ARG A 127 -6.85 2.94 5.66
N LEU A 128 -5.67 2.35 5.46
CA LEU A 128 -5.47 1.10 4.74
C LEU A 128 -4.57 0.19 5.56
N SER A 129 -5.07 -0.97 5.98
CA SER A 129 -4.27 -2.01 6.62
C SER A 129 -4.15 -3.18 5.66
N THR A 130 -2.92 -3.54 5.27
CA THR A 130 -2.69 -4.46 4.17
C THR A 130 -1.70 -5.57 4.53
N SER A 131 -1.89 -6.75 3.93
CA SER A 131 -0.94 -7.86 4.09
C SER A 131 -0.92 -8.75 2.86
N GLN A 132 0.28 -9.03 2.36
CA GLN A 132 0.49 -10.02 1.31
C GLN A 132 0.68 -11.41 1.92
N LEU A 133 -0.11 -12.39 1.47
CA LEU A 133 -0.01 -13.77 1.90
C LEU A 133 0.25 -14.66 0.68
N PRO A 134 1.51 -14.81 0.24
CA PRO A 134 1.84 -15.67 -0.89
C PRO A 134 1.60 -17.13 -0.50
N SER A 135 0.68 -17.79 -1.19
CA SER A 135 0.36 -19.21 -1.04
C SER A 135 0.06 -19.81 -2.40
N ALA A 136 0.50 -21.04 -2.66
CA ALA A 136 0.13 -21.78 -3.88
C ALA A 136 -1.36 -22.17 -3.90
N HIS A 137 -2.04 -22.08 -2.76
CA HIS A 137 -3.46 -22.40 -2.62
C HIS A 137 -4.29 -21.13 -2.56
N VAL A 138 -5.49 -21.19 -3.13
CA VAL A 138 -6.50 -20.15 -3.00
C VAL A 138 -7.06 -20.19 -1.58
N LEU A 139 -6.51 -19.36 -0.70
CA LEU A 139 -6.96 -19.21 0.67
C LEU A 139 -7.61 -17.84 0.81
N PRO A 140 -8.94 -17.75 1.03
CA PRO A 140 -9.61 -16.49 1.34
C PRO A 140 -9.25 -16.10 2.78
N MET A 141 -8.03 -15.59 2.95
CA MET A 141 -7.59 -15.01 4.21
C MET A 141 -7.94 -13.53 4.24
N GLY A 142 -8.34 -13.05 5.41
CA GLY A 142 -8.74 -11.67 5.62
C GLY A 142 -8.68 -11.32 7.09
N PHE A 143 -8.75 -10.03 7.37
CA PHE A 143 -8.79 -9.47 8.71
C PHE A 143 -9.71 -8.25 8.68
N GLY A 144 -10.32 -7.91 9.82
CA GLY A 144 -11.11 -6.70 9.95
C GLY A 144 -10.24 -5.44 9.91
N PRO A 145 -10.82 -4.26 9.64
CA PRO A 145 -10.09 -3.00 9.67
C PRO A 145 -9.54 -2.66 11.06
N SER A 146 -8.44 -1.91 11.12
CA SER A 146 -7.82 -1.49 12.38
C SER A 146 -8.44 -0.23 13.01
N ALA A 147 -9.35 0.43 12.29
CA ALA A 147 -10.09 1.61 12.73
C ALA A 147 -11.43 1.69 12.00
N PRO A 148 -12.43 2.47 12.51
CA PRO A 148 -13.74 2.59 11.88
C PRO A 148 -13.71 3.02 10.40
N ASP A 149 -12.81 3.93 10.04
CA ASP A 149 -12.63 4.52 8.69
C ASP A 149 -11.51 3.85 7.87
N CYS A 150 -11.13 2.62 8.23
CA CYS A 150 -10.06 1.86 7.60
C CYS A 150 -10.62 0.75 6.70
N TYR A 151 -9.84 0.35 5.69
CA TYR A 151 -10.03 -0.92 5.00
C TYR A 151 -9.00 -1.96 5.46
N GLY A 152 -9.45 -3.18 5.70
CA GLY A 152 -8.57 -4.34 5.80
C GLY A 152 -8.43 -5.01 4.44
N VAL A 153 -7.21 -5.15 3.92
CA VAL A 153 -6.97 -5.73 2.59
C VAL A 153 -5.89 -6.81 2.66
N CYS A 154 -6.30 -8.05 2.46
CA CYS A 154 -5.37 -9.15 2.26
C CYS A 154 -5.31 -9.52 0.79
N TYR A 155 -4.12 -9.86 0.28
CA TYR A 155 -3.98 -10.30 -1.11
C TYR A 155 -2.96 -11.42 -1.30
N ASN A 156 -3.27 -12.29 -2.26
CA ASN A 156 -2.44 -13.43 -2.66
C ASN A 156 -2.22 -13.40 -4.19
N PRO A 157 -1.08 -12.86 -4.66
CA PRO A 157 -0.71 -12.90 -6.07
C PRO A 157 -0.40 -14.33 -6.52
N GLN A 158 -1.09 -14.78 -7.57
CA GLN A 158 -0.83 -16.02 -8.31
C GLN A 158 -0.15 -15.69 -9.64
N GLU A 159 0.12 -16.72 -10.46
CA GLU A 159 0.74 -16.56 -11.77
C GLU A 159 -0.09 -15.66 -12.71
N ASN A 160 -1.41 -15.94 -12.82
CA ASN A 160 -2.29 -15.29 -13.80
C ASN A 160 -3.42 -14.46 -13.19
N HIS A 161 -3.50 -14.38 -11.86
CA HIS A 161 -4.55 -13.64 -11.16
C HIS A 161 -4.09 -13.23 -9.76
N ILE A 162 -4.86 -12.37 -9.10
CA ILE A 162 -4.57 -11.93 -7.73
C ILE A 162 -5.86 -12.04 -6.94
N PHE A 163 -5.85 -12.79 -5.84
CA PHE A 163 -6.97 -12.81 -4.91
C PHE A 163 -6.87 -11.63 -3.96
N PHE A 164 -7.98 -10.93 -3.75
CA PHE A 164 -8.13 -9.88 -2.75
C PHE A 164 -9.28 -10.23 -1.81
N THR A 165 -9.04 -10.08 -0.52
CA THR A 165 -10.08 -10.03 0.51
C THR A 165 -10.10 -8.62 1.08
N ILE A 166 -11.22 -7.92 0.91
CA ILE A 166 -11.38 -6.52 1.35
C ILE A 166 -12.47 -6.46 2.41
N THR A 167 -12.17 -5.84 3.54
CA THR A 167 -13.10 -5.62 4.65
C THR A 167 -13.21 -4.14 4.96
N ALA A 168 -14.40 -3.74 5.41
CA ALA A 168 -14.73 -2.39 5.88
C ALA A 168 -15.83 -2.51 6.94
N PHE A 169 -15.98 -1.51 7.81
CA PHE A 169 -17.09 -1.46 8.75
C PHE A 169 -18.33 -0.85 8.08
N ASN A 170 -19.48 -1.51 8.20
CA ASN A 170 -20.74 -1.00 7.65
C ASN A 170 -21.20 0.32 8.30
N ASP A 171 -20.78 0.56 9.55
CA ASP A 171 -21.16 1.76 10.30
C ASP A 171 -20.41 3.02 9.85
N CYS A 172 -19.34 2.89 9.05
CA CYS A 172 -18.61 4.02 8.51
C CYS A 172 -19.10 4.36 7.10
N ALA A 173 -19.91 5.42 6.98
CA ALA A 173 -20.48 5.90 5.72
C ALA A 173 -19.43 6.26 4.64
N GLU A 174 -18.19 6.57 5.05
CA GLU A 174 -17.11 6.86 4.11
C GLU A 174 -16.54 5.60 3.44
N THR A 175 -16.66 4.43 4.09
CA THR A 175 -16.03 3.19 3.61
C THR A 175 -17.03 2.20 3.02
N SER A 176 -16.62 1.47 1.99
CA SER A 176 -17.41 0.38 1.41
C SER A 176 -16.49 -0.62 0.72
N ALA A 177 -16.46 -1.86 1.21
CA ALA A 177 -15.61 -2.91 0.67
C ALA A 177 -15.88 -3.15 -0.82
N GLU A 178 -17.15 -3.14 -1.23
CA GLU A 178 -17.58 -3.29 -2.62
C GLU A 178 -17.10 -2.13 -3.51
N ARG A 179 -17.32 -0.88 -3.09
CA ARG A 179 -16.85 0.30 -3.84
C ARG A 179 -15.33 0.27 -3.97
N PHE A 180 -14.64 -0.11 -2.90
CA PHE A 180 -13.18 -0.24 -2.88
C PHE A 180 -12.67 -1.35 -3.81
N ALA A 181 -13.33 -2.51 -3.84
CA ALA A 181 -13.02 -3.59 -4.77
C ALA A 181 -13.16 -3.14 -6.24
N ASN A 182 -14.27 -2.48 -6.58
CA ASN A 182 -14.51 -1.95 -7.92
C ASN A 182 -13.47 -0.89 -8.32
N ALA A 183 -13.06 -0.02 -7.40
CA ALA A 183 -12.01 0.97 -7.64
C ALA A 183 -10.63 0.32 -7.82
N LEU A 184 -10.35 -0.75 -7.06
CA LEU A 184 -9.11 -1.51 -7.17
C LEU A 184 -8.99 -2.25 -8.49
N GLU A 185 -10.07 -2.90 -8.95
CA GLU A 185 -10.10 -3.54 -10.26
C GLU A 185 -9.80 -2.53 -11.37
N ARG A 186 -10.47 -1.37 -11.37
CA ARG A 186 -10.21 -0.29 -12.32
C ARG A 186 -8.78 0.23 -12.23
N ALA A 187 -8.24 0.39 -11.02
CA ALA A 187 -6.85 0.80 -10.82
C ALA A 187 -5.86 -0.20 -11.43
N LEU A 188 -6.07 -1.51 -11.25
CA LEU A 188 -5.23 -2.56 -11.83
C LEU A 188 -5.31 -2.60 -13.35
N LEU A 189 -6.52 -2.45 -13.92
CA LEU A 189 -6.73 -2.39 -15.37
C LEU A 189 -6.05 -1.18 -15.99
N ASP A 190 -6.21 0.01 -15.41
CA ASP A 190 -5.54 1.21 -15.90
C ASP A 190 -4.02 1.10 -15.80
N MET A 191 -3.51 0.51 -14.71
CA MET A 191 -2.08 0.22 -14.58
C MET A 191 -1.58 -0.74 -15.66
N ARG A 192 -2.36 -1.77 -16.04
CA ARG A 192 -2.03 -2.65 -17.16
C ARG A 192 -1.99 -1.87 -18.48
N ASP A 193 -2.99 -1.03 -18.73
CA ASP A 193 -3.09 -0.25 -19.97
C ASP A 193 -1.90 0.72 -20.12
N LEU A 194 -1.36 1.27 -19.02
CA LEU A 194 -0.10 2.04 -19.02
C LEU A 194 1.08 1.20 -19.52
N VAL A 195 1.22 -0.04 -19.06
CA VAL A 195 2.29 -0.96 -19.50
C VAL A 195 2.14 -1.30 -20.99
N ASP A 196 0.89 -1.49 -21.45
CA ASP A 196 0.57 -1.70 -22.86
C ASP A 196 0.94 -0.50 -23.74
N TRP A 197 0.57 0.72 -23.33
CA TRP A 197 0.90 1.95 -24.06
C TRP A 197 2.40 2.22 -24.11
N ALA A 198 3.12 1.89 -23.04
CA ALA A 198 4.58 1.95 -23.02
C ALA A 198 5.25 0.87 -23.90
N GLY A 199 4.46 -0.03 -24.51
CA GLY A 199 4.97 -1.08 -25.38
C GLY A 199 5.68 -2.21 -24.63
N ARG A 200 5.61 -2.24 -23.30
CA ARG A 200 6.33 -3.21 -22.46
C ARG A 200 5.68 -4.60 -22.44
N LEU A 201 4.44 -4.72 -22.96
CA LEU A 201 3.77 -6.01 -23.18
C LEU A 201 4.03 -6.60 -24.58
N LYS A 202 4.61 -5.84 -25.52
CA LYS A 202 5.02 -6.38 -26.83
C LYS A 202 6.27 -7.25 -26.67
N GLY A 203 6.08 -8.57 -26.69
CA GLY A 203 7.16 -9.56 -26.60
C GLY A 203 7.05 -10.54 -25.44
N ARG A 204 6.09 -10.36 -24.53
CA ARG A 204 5.66 -11.39 -23.58
C ARG A 204 4.33 -11.93 -24.09
N ALA A 205 4.30 -13.24 -24.36
CA ALA A 205 3.14 -13.91 -24.95
C ALA A 205 1.84 -13.49 -24.23
N LYS A 206 0.77 -13.30 -25.01
CA LYS A 206 -0.60 -13.12 -24.52
C LYS A 206 -0.84 -14.05 -23.31
N LEU A 207 -1.03 -13.44 -22.14
CA LEU A 207 -1.56 -14.10 -20.96
C LEU A 207 -3.07 -14.27 -21.10
#